data_AF-A0AA91YZ13-F1
#
_entry.id   AF-A0AA91YZ13-F1
#
_cell.length_a   1.000
_cell.length_b   1.000
_cell.length_c   1.000
_cell.angle_alpha   90.00
_cell.angle_beta   90.00
_cell.angle_gamma   90.00
#
_symmetry.space_group_name_H-M   'P 1'
#
loop_
_entity.id
_entity.type
_entity.pdbx_description
1 polymer ?
#
loop_
_entity_poly.entity_id
_entity_poly.type
_entity_poly.pdbx_seq_one_letter_code
_entity_poly.pdbx_strand_id
1 'polypeptide(L)' 'MRAAYSVLREIHKGIALPTAKDYDMQQRQFENFILFLENEGFIERVLRIDTFFSLNPARLTKKGQAFLENTIT' A
#
# COMPACT_ATOMS: atom_id res chain seq x y z
N MET A 1 10.68 6.36 -7.72
CA MET A 1 9.77 5.41 -7.01
C MET A 1 8.30 5.80 -7.21
N ARG A 2 7.69 5.50 -8.37
CA ARG A 2 6.30 5.94 -8.67
C ARG A 2 5.22 5.04 -8.05
N ALA A 3 5.48 3.73 -7.97
CA ALA A 3 4.52 2.75 -7.47
C ALA A 3 4.26 2.89 -5.96
N ALA A 4 5.31 3.02 -5.14
CA ALA A 4 5.17 3.19 -3.69
C ALA A 4 4.33 4.42 -3.35
N TYR A 5 4.68 5.59 -3.89
CA TYR A 5 3.89 6.81 -3.70
C TYR A 5 2.42 6.63 -4.12
N SER A 6 2.18 6.05 -5.30
CA SER A 6 0.81 5.84 -5.80
C SER A 6 0.00 4.90 -4.91
N VAL A 7 0.58 3.76 -4.48
CA VAL A 7 -0.10 2.82 -3.57
C VAL A 7 -0.44 3.48 -2.25
N LEU A 8 0.54 4.16 -1.64
CA LEU A 8 0.36 4.86 -0.37
C LEU A 8 -0.71 5.95 -0.48
N ARG A 9 -0.74 6.69 -1.59
CA ARG A 9 -1.75 7.71 -1.87
C ARG A 9 -3.16 7.13 -2.00
N GLU A 10 -3.33 6.02 -2.72
CA GLU A 10 -4.66 5.41 -2.88
C GLU A 10 -5.17 4.80 -1.57
N ILE A 11 -4.29 4.15 -0.78
CA ILE A 11 -4.61 3.70 0.58
C ILE A 11 -5.01 4.90 1.46
N HIS A 12 -4.32 6.04 1.33
CA HIS A 12 -4.66 7.25 2.09
C HIS A 12 -6.06 7.78 1.78
N LYS A 13 -6.39 7.83 0.48
CA LYS A 13 -7.68 8.37 0.01
C LYS A 13 -8.85 7.49 0.43
N GLY A 14 -8.66 6.17 0.45
CA GLY A 14 -9.69 5.21 0.87
C GLY A 14 -10.92 5.13 -0.04
N ILE A 15 -10.92 5.80 -1.21
CA ILE A 15 -12.05 5.83 -2.16
C ILE A 15 -12.08 4.53 -2.98
N ALA A 16 -10.93 4.11 -3.49
CA ALA A 16 -10.74 2.87 -4.21
C ALA A 16 -9.36 2.31 -3.82
N LEU A 17 -9.33 1.08 -3.32
CA LEU A 17 -8.07 0.47 -2.89
C LEU A 17 -7.29 -0.03 -4.10
N PRO A 18 -5.96 0.14 -4.11
CA PRO A 18 -5.13 -0.29 -5.21
C PRO A 18 -5.17 -1.81 -5.35
N THR A 19 -5.20 -2.27 -6.60
CA THR A 19 -5.16 -3.68 -6.98
C THR A 19 -3.90 -3.97 -7.80
N ALA A 20 -3.55 -5.25 -7.95
CA ALA A 20 -2.38 -5.65 -8.75
C ALA A 20 -2.45 -5.15 -10.20
N LYS A 21 -3.67 -5.10 -10.78
CA LYS A 21 -3.91 -4.65 -12.16
C LYS A 21 -3.59 -3.17 -12.37
N ASP A 22 -3.80 -2.33 -11.36
CA ASP A 22 -3.52 -0.88 -11.47
C ASP A 22 -2.03 -0.57 -11.63
N TYR A 23 -1.16 -1.57 -11.41
CA TYR A 23 0.29 -1.46 -11.45
C TYR A 23 0.94 -2.45 -12.43
N ASP A 24 0.16 -3.09 -13.30
CA ASP A 24 0.63 -4.14 -14.23
C ASP A 24 1.40 -5.28 -13.52
N MET A 25 0.98 -5.61 -12.29
CA MET A 25 1.60 -6.64 -11.46
C MET A 25 0.77 -7.93 -11.46
N GLN A 26 1.46 -9.06 -11.29
CA GLN A 26 0.79 -10.29 -10.87
C GLN A 26 0.32 -10.16 -9.41
N GLN A 27 -0.75 -10.88 -9.05
CA GLN A 27 -1.33 -10.82 -7.71
C GLN A 27 -0.28 -11.06 -6.60
N ARG A 28 0.53 -12.12 -6.72
CA ARG A 28 1.61 -12.42 -5.75
C ARG A 28 2.67 -11.33 -5.68
N GLN A 29 3.01 -10.72 -6.82
CA GLN A 29 3.99 -9.62 -6.87
C GLN A 29 3.46 -8.40 -6.12
N PHE A 30 2.18 -8.06 -6.33
CA PHE A 30 1.53 -6.96 -5.62
C PHE A 30 1.44 -7.24 -4.12
N GLU A 31 1.03 -8.44 -3.70
CA GLU A 31 0.96 -8.80 -2.29
C GLU A 31 2.31 -8.74 -1.57
N ASN A 32 3.39 -9.17 -2.25
CA ASN A 32 4.76 -9.04 -1.77
C ASN A 32 5.21 -7.57 -1.71
N PHE A 33 4.78 -6.75 -2.66
CA PHE A 33 5.05 -5.32 -2.64
C PHE A 33 4.35 -4.63 -1.47
N ILE A 34 3.09 -4.98 -1.18
CA ILE A 34 2.36 -4.50 0.00
C ILE A 34 3.05 -4.98 1.28
N LEU A 35 3.48 -6.24 1.34
CA LEU A 35 4.24 -6.76 2.49
C LEU A 35 5.54 -5.99 2.71
N PHE A 36 6.24 -5.64 1.63
CA PHE A 36 7.43 -4.80 1.69
C PHE A 36 7.11 -3.42 2.29
N LEU A 37 6.06 -2.74 1.82
CA LEU A 37 5.66 -1.43 2.37
C LEU A 37 5.24 -1.51 3.84
N GLU A 38 4.59 -2.60 4.23
CA GLU A 38 4.22 -2.89 5.62
C GLU A 38 5.45 -3.13 6.51
N ASN A 39 6.41 -3.96 6.06
CA ASN A 39 7.66 -4.22 6.77
C ASN A 39 8.56 -2.98 6.90
N GLU A 40 8.57 -2.13 5.87
CA GLU A 40 9.21 -0.81 5.92
C GLU A 40 8.46 0.18 6.83
N GLY A 41 7.27 -0.18 7.33
CA GLY A 41 6.50 0.62 8.27
C GLY A 41 5.83 1.83 7.62
N PHE A 42 5.54 1.81 6.31
CA PHE A 42 4.76 2.87 5.65
C PHE A 42 3.25 2.67 5.82
N ILE A 43 2.80 1.42 5.90
CA ILE A 43 1.40 1.05 6.12
C ILE A 43 1.30 0.05 7.27
N GLU A 44 0.10 -0.05 7.82
CA GLU A 44 -0.24 -1.01 8.87
C GLU A 44 -1.67 -1.55 8.66
N ARG A 45 -2.00 -2.61 9.41
CA ARG A 45 -3.33 -3.24 9.42
C ARG A 45 -3.74 -3.85 8.08
N VAL A 46 -2.80 -4.43 7.34
CA VAL A 46 -3.13 -5.26 6.17
C VAL A 46 -3.72 -6.58 6.66
N LEU A 47 -4.90 -6.95 6.18
CA LEU A 47 -5.55 -8.20 6.60
C LEU A 47 -4.99 -9.38 5.79
N ARG A 48 -4.47 -10.39 6.49
CA ARG A 48 -3.96 -11.63 5.93
C ARG A 48 -4.47 -12.82 6.74
N ILE A 49 -5.25 -13.70 6.13
CA ILE A 49 -5.77 -14.94 6.74
C ILE A 49 -5.69 -16.05 5.70
N ASP A 50 -4.94 -17.12 5.96
CA ASP A 50 -4.68 -18.19 5.00
C ASP A 50 -4.24 -17.66 3.63
N THR A 51 -5.08 -17.84 2.60
CA THR A 51 -4.86 -17.34 1.23
C THR A 51 -5.56 -16.01 0.96
N PHE A 52 -6.29 -15.46 1.94
CA PHE A 52 -7.01 -14.21 1.84
C PHE A 52 -6.10 -13.02 2.17
N PHE A 53 -6.17 -12.00 1.31
CA PHE A 53 -5.47 -10.74 1.42
C PHE A 53 -6.45 -9.58 1.22
N SER A 54 -6.42 -8.57 2.09
CA SER A 54 -7.23 -7.36 1.94
C SER A 54 -6.56 -6.11 2.45
N LEU A 55 -6.65 -5.04 1.65
CA LEU A 55 -6.26 -3.68 2.00
C LEU A 55 -7.39 -2.89 2.68
N ASN A 56 -8.60 -3.45 2.85
CA ASN A 56 -9.74 -2.74 3.45
C ASN A 56 -9.44 -2.09 4.80
N PRO A 57 -8.76 -2.77 5.76
CA PRO A 57 -8.40 -2.15 7.03
C PRO A 57 -7.06 -1.41 6.99
N ALA A 58 -6.34 -1.43 5.86
CA ALA A 58 -5.00 -0.89 5.77
C ALA A 58 -5.00 0.64 5.87
N ARG A 59 -4.01 1.20 6.56
CA ARG A 59 -3.85 2.65 6.70
C ARG A 59 -2.37 3.03 6.74
N LEU A 60 -2.08 4.28 6.43
CA LEU A 60 -0.73 4.82 6.55
C LEU A 60 -0.32 4.94 8.02
N THR A 61 0.94 4.66 8.28
CA THR A 61 1.62 5.07 9.52
C THR A 61 2.01 6.55 9.42
N LYS A 62 2.55 7.12 10.50
CA LYS A 62 3.19 8.45 10.47
C LYS A 62 4.32 8.53 9.43
N LYS A 63 5.12 7.47 9.28
CA LYS A 63 6.19 7.39 8.26
C LYS A 63 5.60 7.41 6.84
N GLY A 64 4.52 6.67 6.62
CA GLY A 64 3.77 6.67 5.35
C GLY A 64 3.25 8.05 4.97
N GLN A 65 2.65 8.77 5.92
CA GLN A 65 2.14 10.13 5.70
C GLN A 65 3.27 11.11 5.37
N ALA A 66 4.35 11.11 6.17
CA ALA A 66 5.50 11.97 5.92
C ALA A 66 6.15 11.70 4.55
N PHE A 67 6.19 10.45 4.10
CA PHE A 67 6.67 10.11 2.76
C PHE A 67 5.83 10.76 1.65
N LEU A 68 4.50 10.78 1.78
CA LEU A 68 3.61 11.41 0.81
C LEU A 68 3.82 12.92 0.75
N GLU A 69 3.96 13.58 1.89
CA GLU A 69 4.16 15.03 1.99
C GLU A 69 5.51 15.46 1.38
N ASN A 70 6.59 14.75 1.71
CA ASN A 70 7.94 15.06 1.22
C ASN A 70 8.12 14.80 -0.28
N THR A 71 7.26 14.02 -0.92
CA THR A 71 7.34 13.75 -2.37
C THR A 71 6.66 14.85 -3.19
N ILE A 72 5.86 15.71 -2.56
CA ILE A 72 5.14 16.83 -3.20
C ILE A 72 5.95 18.15 -3.10
N THR A 73 7.01 18.17 -2.27
CA THR A 73 7.88 19.34 -2.03
C THR A 73 9.17 19.23 -2.83
#